data_AF-A0A8S9VTC1-F1
#
_entry.id   AF-A0A8S9VTC1-F1
#
_cell.length_a   1.000
_cell.length_b   1.000
_cell.length_c   1.000
_cell.angle_alpha   90.00
_cell.angle_beta   90.00
_cell.angle_gamma   90.00
#
_symmetry.space_group_name_H-M   'P 1'
#
loop_
_entity.id
_entity.type
_entity.pdbx_description
1 polymer ?
#
loop_
_entity_poly.entity_id
_entity_poly.type
_entity_poly.pdbx_seq_one_letter_code
_entity_poly.pdbx_strand_id
1 'polypeptide(L)'
;MEKKLKIFFDKQGDVLDIAIGEPVEAISKELDNDVIMRLDPDTKEIVGFTILNFEKRFEHLDTSETLPIAATFSDISKALKAEG
;
A
#
# COMPACT_ATOMS: atom_id res chain seq x y z
N MET A 1 9.38 3.75 14.94
CA MET A 1 8.86 5.02 14.40
C MET A 1 7.64 4.71 13.55
N GLU A 2 6.59 5.49 13.67
CA GLU A 2 5.42 5.35 12.79
C GLU A 2 5.81 5.77 11.36
N LYS A 3 5.61 4.87 10.39
CA LYS A 3 5.94 5.11 8.98
C LYS A 3 4.75 5.80 8.31
N LYS A 4 5.01 6.85 7.53
CA LYS A 4 3.95 7.55 6.77
C LYS A 4 3.52 6.72 5.57
N LEU A 5 2.22 6.70 5.28
CA LEU A 5 1.68 6.14 4.04
C LEU A 5 1.80 7.18 2.92
N LYS A 6 2.30 6.77 1.76
CA LYS A 6 2.33 7.56 0.53
C LYS A 6 1.53 6.79 -0.53
N ILE A 7 0.70 7.49 -1.29
CA ILE A 7 -0.15 6.91 -2.33
C ILE A 7 0.15 7.62 -3.64
N PHE A 8 0.31 6.85 -4.72
CA PHE A 8 0.50 7.35 -6.07
C PHE A 8 -0.37 6.56 -7.04
N PHE A 9 -1.14 7.25 -7.87
CA PHE A 9 -2.00 6.62 -8.86
C PHE A 9 -1.52 6.98 -10.27
N ASP A 10 -1.07 5.99 -11.02
CA ASP A 10 -0.81 6.09 -12.45
C ASP A 10 -2.11 5.83 -13.22
N LYS A 11 -2.76 6.92 -13.62
CA LYS A 11 -3.99 6.90 -14.41
C LYS A 11 -3.81 6.28 -15.80
N GLN A 12 -2.61 6.37 -16.39
CA GLN A 12 -2.38 5.83 -17.74
C GLN A 12 -2.22 4.31 -17.68
N GLY A 13 -1.49 3.81 -16.69
CA GLY A 13 -1.31 2.39 -16.45
C GLY A 13 -2.46 1.69 -15.73
N ASP A 14 -3.38 2.46 -15.12
CA ASP A 14 -4.41 1.97 -14.19
C ASP A 14 -3.79 1.21 -12.99
N VAL A 15 -2.80 1.84 -12.36
CA VAL A 15 -2.00 1.25 -11.28
C VAL A 15 -1.99 2.16 -10.05
N LEU A 16 -2.36 1.62 -8.89
CA LEU A 16 -2.27 2.29 -7.60
C LEU A 16 -1.09 1.74 -6.81
N ASP A 17 -0.12 2.60 -6.53
CA ASP A 17 1.03 2.31 -5.68
C ASP A 17 0.84 2.90 -4.28
N ILE A 18 1.09 2.09 -3.26
CA ILE A 18 1.07 2.48 -1.86
C ILE A 18 2.41 2.13 -1.24
N ALA A 19 3.10 3.15 -0.72
CA ALA A 19 4.41 3.04 -0.08
C ALA A 19 4.31 3.35 1.42
N ILE A 20 5.08 2.61 2.23
CA ILE A 20 5.12 2.72 3.69
C ILE A 20 6.51 3.21 4.09
N GLY A 21 6.61 4.48 4.51
CA GLY A 21 7.85 5.10 4.95
C GLY A 21 8.65 5.73 3.81
N GLU A 22 9.97 5.57 3.87
CA GLU A 22 10.88 6.09 2.85
C GLU A 22 11.04 5.11 1.68
N PRO A 23 11.33 5.61 0.46
CA PRO A 23 11.64 4.75 -0.66
C PRO A 23 12.86 3.88 -0.36
N VAL A 24 12.70 2.57 -0.49
CA VAL A 24 13.76 1.57 -0.31
C VAL A 24 13.71 0.56 -1.45
N GLU A 25 14.83 -0.13 -1.68
CA GLU A 25 14.83 -1.31 -2.54
C GLU A 25 13.86 -2.35 -1.98
N ALA A 26 13.12 -3.00 -2.87
CA ALA A 26 12.10 -3.95 -2.48
C ALA A 26 12.04 -5.12 -3.46
N ILE A 27 11.76 -6.30 -2.93
CA ILE A 27 11.36 -7.45 -3.73
C ILE A 27 9.84 -7.50 -3.84
N SER A 28 9.36 -7.86 -5.03
CA SER A 28 7.94 -8.02 -5.31
C SER A 28 7.49 -9.45 -5.02
N LYS A 29 6.34 -9.58 -4.36
CA LYS A 29 5.62 -10.84 -4.18
C LYS A 29 4.21 -10.65 -4.72
N GLU A 30 3.89 -11.33 -5.81
CA GLU A 30 2.54 -11.37 -6.34
C GLU A 30 1.60 -12.07 -5.34
N LEU A 31 0.45 -11.46 -5.13
CA LEU A 31 -0.68 -12.02 -4.40
C LEU A 31 -1.84 -12.21 -5.41
N ASP A 32 -2.95 -12.76 -4.94
CA ASP A 32 -4.15 -12.87 -5.73
C ASP A 32 -4.79 -11.50 -6.03
N ASN A 33 -5.77 -11.50 -6.95
CA ASN A 33 -6.55 -10.33 -7.34
C ASN A 33 -5.69 -9.15 -7.80
N ASP A 34 -4.69 -9.39 -8.66
CA ASP A 34 -3.72 -8.41 -9.19
C ASP A 34 -3.12 -7.44 -8.14
N VAL A 35 -2.85 -7.95 -6.94
CA VAL A 35 -2.15 -7.20 -5.89
C VAL A 35 -0.72 -7.71 -5.79
N ILE A 36 0.24 -6.79 -5.71
CA ILE A 36 1.66 -7.09 -5.51
C ILE A 36 2.08 -6.53 -4.16
N MET A 37 2.64 -7.36 -3.29
CA MET A 37 3.25 -6.94 -2.04
C MET A 37 4.73 -6.61 -2.27
N ARG A 38 5.20 -5.51 -1.67
CA ARG A 38 6.60 -5.10 -1.70
C ARG A 38 7.24 -5.34 -0.34
N LEU A 39 8.36 -6.06 -0.33
CA LEU A 39 9.08 -6.44 0.89
C LEU A 39 10.50 -5.90 0.84
N ASP A 40 11.00 -5.40 1.97
CA ASP A 40 12.42 -5.14 2.14
C ASP A 40 13.21 -6.45 1.99
N PRO A 41 14.27 -6.50 1.16
CA PRO A 41 14.99 -7.73 0.86
C PRO A 41 15.69 -8.33 2.08
N ASP A 42 16.12 -7.51 3.03
CA ASP A 42 16.94 -7.92 4.17
C ASP A 42 16.08 -8.31 5.37
N THR A 43 15.13 -7.43 5.71
CA THR A 43 14.28 -7.55 6.91
C THR A 43 12.98 -8.30 6.66
N LYS A 44 12.57 -8.42 5.40
CA LYS A 44 11.24 -8.93 4.98
C LYS A 44 10.07 -8.12 5.53
N GLU A 45 10.30 -6.89 5.99
CA GLU A 45 9.22 -5.98 6.34
C GLU A 45 8.42 -5.57 5.10
N ILE A 46 7.11 -5.39 5.24
CA ILE A 46 6.28 -4.83 4.18
C ILE A 46 6.58 -3.34 4.04
N VAL A 47 6.99 -2.94 2.84
CA VAL A 47 7.35 -1.55 2.50
C VAL A 47 6.34 -0.90 1.54
N GLY A 48 5.38 -1.68 1.05
CA GLY A 48 4.30 -1.17 0.21
C GLY A 48 3.53 -2.28 -0.51
N PHE A 49 2.61 -1.86 -1.36
CA PHE A 49 1.85 -2.71 -2.25
C PHE A 49 1.42 -1.95 -3.49
N THR A 50 1.24 -2.69 -4.58
CA THR A 50 0.78 -2.19 -5.87
C THR A 50 -0.51 -2.92 -6.22
N ILE A 51 -1.52 -2.19 -6.65
CA ILE A 51 -2.81 -2.72 -7.10
C ILE A 51 -2.93 -2.40 -8.58
N LEU A 52 -2.95 -3.43 -9.41
CA LEU A 52 -3.15 -3.28 -10.86
C LEU A 52 -4.64 -3.23 -11.18
N ASN A 53 -5.00 -2.70 -12.35
CA ASN A 53 -6.38 -2.58 -12.82
C ASN A 53 -7.27 -1.82 -11.81
N PHE A 54 -6.74 -0.79 -11.16
CA PHE A 54 -7.36 -0.18 -9.99
C PHE A 54 -8.77 0.37 -10.27
N GLU A 55 -8.95 1.17 -11.31
CA GLU A 55 -10.26 1.72 -11.68
C GLU A 55 -11.18 0.66 -12.30
N LYS A 56 -10.63 -0.24 -13.12
CA LYS A 56 -11.40 -1.32 -13.75
C LYS A 56 -12.08 -2.24 -12.75
N ARG A 57 -11.51 -2.43 -11.55
CA ARG A 57 -12.15 -3.16 -10.45
C ARG A 57 -13.51 -2.58 -10.06
N PHE A 58 -13.70 -1.29 -10.23
CA PHE A 58 -14.92 -0.59 -9.81
C PHE A 58 -15.87 -0.25 -10.97
N GLU A 59 -15.52 -0.57 -12.22
CA GLU A 59 -16.38 -0.28 -13.39
C GLU A 59 -17.72 -1.03 -13.38
N HIS A 60 -17.81 -2.15 -12.65
CA HIS A 60 -19.00 -3.01 -12.61
C HIS A 60 -19.48 -3.31 -11.20
N LEU A 61 -18.89 -2.68 -10.19
CA LEU A 61 -19.17 -2.94 -8.78
C LEU A 61 -19.68 -1.66 -8.10
N ASP A 62 -20.95 -1.65 -7.69
CA ASP A 62 -21.47 -0.72 -6.69
C ASP A 62 -20.99 -1.11 -5.26
N THR A 63 -19.91 -1.87 -5.15
CA THR A 63 -19.49 -2.56 -3.92
C THR A 63 -18.01 -2.40 -3.64
N SER A 64 -17.63 -2.54 -2.37
CA SER A 64 -16.23 -2.54 -1.91
C SER A 64 -15.47 -3.80 -2.35
N GLU A 65 -14.22 -3.66 -2.77
CA GLU A 65 -13.30 -4.80 -2.96
C GLU A 65 -12.55 -5.14 -1.66
N THR A 66 -12.26 -6.43 -1.47
CA THR A 66 -11.40 -6.92 -0.38
C THR A 66 -10.04 -7.33 -0.95
N LEU A 67 -8.98 -6.69 -0.46
CA LEU A 67 -7.60 -7.02 -0.84
C LEU A 67 -7.07 -8.18 0.02
N PRO A 68 -6.15 -9.02 -0.49
CA PRO A 68 -5.55 -10.13 0.24
C PRO A 68 -4.46 -9.67 1.23
N ILE A 69 -4.72 -8.60 1.99
CA ILE A 69 -3.77 -7.98 2.92
C ILE A 69 -4.50 -7.64 4.22
N ALA A 70 -3.94 -8.04 5.36
CA ALA A 70 -4.38 -7.60 6.67
C ALA A 70 -3.67 -6.29 7.06
N ALA A 71 -4.42 -5.34 7.64
CA ALA A 71 -3.88 -4.04 8.02
C ALA A 71 -4.20 -3.68 9.48
N THR A 72 -3.28 -2.98 10.12
CA THR A 72 -3.47 -2.32 11.43
C THR A 72 -3.15 -0.85 11.24
N PHE A 73 -4.02 0.04 11.71
CA PHE A 73 -3.89 1.48 11.53
C PHE A 73 -3.70 2.19 12.87
N SER A 74 -2.77 3.14 12.90
CA SER A 74 -2.58 4.07 14.02
C SER A 74 -2.65 5.52 13.52
N ASP A 75 -3.03 6.42 14.42
CA ASP A 75 -3.15 7.85 14.15
C ASP A 75 -1.84 8.58 14.51
N ILE A 76 -1.09 8.97 13.48
CA ILE A 76 0.20 9.67 13.63
C ILE A 76 0.07 11.06 14.27
N SER A 77 -1.13 11.63 14.32
CA SER A 77 -1.37 12.92 14.98
C SER A 77 -1.25 12.84 16.50
N LYS A 78 -1.37 11.65 17.08
CA LYS A 78 -1.18 11.42 18.53
C LYS A 78 0.30 11.29 18.89
N ALA A 79 1.14 10.77 17.99
CA ALA A 79 2.58 10.64 18.22
C ALA A 79 3.31 11.99 18.21
N LEU A 80 2.88 12.95 17.37
CA LEU A 80 3.48 14.29 17.28
C LEU A 80 3.08 15.24 18.43
N LYS A 81 2.02 14.94 19.19
CA LYS A 81 1.54 15.76 20.32
C LYS A 81 2.19 15.40 21.67
N ALA A 82 2.96 14.32 21.73
CA ALA A 82 3.64 13.89 22.96
C ALA A 82 5.01 14.57 23.18
N GLU A 83 5.45 15.40 22.22
CA GLU A 83 6.73 16.14 22.27
C GLU A 83 6.54 17.66 22.45
N GLY A 84 5.34 18.11 22.86
CA GLY A 84 5.00 19.53 23.08
C GLY A 84 4.56 19.84 24.49
#